data_AF-A0A352V884-F1
#
_entry.id   AF-A0A352V884-F1
#
_cell.length_a   1.000
_cell.length_b   1.000
_cell.length_c   1.000
_cell.angle_alpha   90.00
_cell.angle_beta   90.00
_cell.angle_gamma   90.00
#
_symmetry.space_group_name_H-M   'P 1'
#
loop_
_entity.id
_entity.type
_entity.pdbx_description
1 polymer ?
#
loop_
_entity_poly.entity_id
_entity_poly.type
_entity_poly.pdbx_seq_one_letter_code
_entity_poly.pdbx_strand_id
1 'polypeptide(L)' 'MIKNSEDTKKVSLMSPKVDFVFKRIFGNPEMPEILISFLNAVLGYTDNDRIISVIILNPNIEKKSIDDK' A
#
# COMPACT_ATOMS: atom_id res chain seq x y z
N MET A 1 35.18 -13.89 24.76
CA MET A 1 34.18 -13.95 23.67
C MET A 1 33.18 -12.83 23.90
N ILE A 2 33.36 -11.69 23.24
CA ILE A 2 32.39 -10.60 23.27
C ILE A 2 31.56 -10.76 21.99
N LYS A 3 30.28 -11.06 22.13
CA LYS A 3 29.34 -11.01 20.99
C LYS A 3 29.03 -9.54 20.75
N ASN A 4 29.57 -9.00 19.66
CA ASN A 4 29.28 -7.63 19.23
C ASN A 4 27.80 -7.54 18.86
N SER A 5 27.11 -6.65 19.54
CA SER A 5 25.70 -6.36 19.40
C SER A 5 25.46 -5.39 18.24
N GLU A 6 25.63 -5.83 16.98
CA GLU A 6 25.25 -5.03 15.80
C GLU A 6 24.69 -5.85 14.62
N ASP A 7 24.08 -7.02 14.86
CA ASP A 7 23.27 -7.73 13.83
C ASP A 7 21.82 -7.21 13.76
N THR A 8 21.61 -5.90 13.90
CA THR A 8 20.31 -5.28 13.60
C THR A 8 20.23 -5.03 12.10
N LYS A 9 19.63 -6.00 11.38
CA LYS A 9 19.26 -5.88 9.97
C LYS A 9 18.53 -4.55 9.76
N LYS A 10 19.21 -3.57 9.13
CA LYS A 10 18.67 -2.25 8.83
C LYS A 10 17.49 -2.42 7.85
N VAL A 11 16.26 -2.36 8.36
CA VAL A 11 15.06 -2.36 7.53
C VAL A 11 15.02 -1.01 6.81
N SER A 12 15.21 -1.03 5.50
CA SER A 12 15.06 0.16 4.67
C SER A 12 13.56 0.46 4.49
N LEU A 13 13.11 1.62 4.97
CA LEU A 13 11.75 2.08 4.74
C LEU A 13 11.61 2.55 3.28
N MET A 14 10.64 2.01 2.56
CA MET A 14 10.33 2.47 1.20
C MET A 14 9.28 3.56 1.23
N SER A 15 9.40 4.52 0.29
CA SER A 15 8.42 5.59 0.17
C SER A 15 7.08 5.04 -0.35
N PRO A 16 5.94 5.44 0.23
CA PRO A 16 4.60 5.09 -0.29
C PRO A 16 4.31 5.74 -1.65
N LYS A 17 5.18 6.63 -2.15
CA LYS A 17 5.12 7.16 -3.52
C LYS A 17 5.47 6.09 -4.57
N VAL A 18 6.11 4.99 -4.17
CA VAL A 18 6.37 3.84 -5.06
C VAL A 18 5.09 3.04 -5.22
N ASP A 19 4.67 2.81 -6.47
CA ASP A 19 3.42 2.12 -6.82
C ASP A 19 3.26 0.76 -6.10
N PHE A 20 4.30 -0.07 -6.06
CA PHE A 20 4.26 -1.35 -5.35
C PHE A 20 4.01 -1.19 -3.84
N VAL A 21 4.63 -0.19 -3.20
CA VAL A 21 4.47 0.08 -1.77
C VAL A 21 3.06 0.62 -1.51
N PHE A 22 2.58 1.51 -2.37
CA PHE A 22 1.22 2.03 -2.32
C PHE A 22 0.21 0.88 -2.41
N LYS A 23 0.32 0.01 -3.42
CA LYS A 23 -0.52 -1.17 -3.60
C LYS A 23 -0.45 -2.13 -2.41
N ARG A 24 0.71 -2.27 -1.77
CA ARG A 24 0.85 -3.13 -0.59
C ARG A 24 0.13 -2.58 0.63
N ILE A 25 0.10 -1.26 0.81
CA ILE A 25 -0.56 -0.60 1.93
C ILE A 25 -2.07 -0.47 1.69
N PHE A 26 -2.47 0.03 0.52
CA PHE A 26 -3.84 0.40 0.21
C PHE A 26 -4.58 -0.62 -0.66
N GLY A 27 -3.87 -1.56 -1.28
CA GLY A 27 -4.43 -2.61 -2.13
C GLY A 27 -4.64 -3.94 -1.41
N ASN A 28 -4.53 -3.99 -0.08
CA ASN A 28 -4.72 -5.21 0.69
C ASN A 28 -6.22 -5.49 0.92
N PRO A 29 -6.81 -6.54 0.33
CA PRO A 29 -8.22 -6.87 0.52
C PRO A 29 -8.55 -7.34 1.94
N GLU A 30 -7.55 -7.77 2.73
CA GLU A 30 -7.73 -8.11 4.15
C GLU A 30 -7.78 -6.87 5.06
N MET A 31 -7.34 -5.70 4.54
CA MET A 31 -7.30 -4.44 5.29
C MET A 31 -7.90 -3.26 4.49
N PRO A 32 -9.17 -3.36 4.04
CA PRO A 32 -9.81 -2.31 3.24
C PRO A 32 -9.98 -0.99 4.00
N GLU A 33 -9.98 -1.01 5.33
CA GLU A 33 -10.14 0.16 6.20
C GLU A 33 -9.02 1.22 6.03
N ILE A 34 -7.82 0.78 5.65
CA ILE A 34 -6.70 1.69 5.37
C ILE A 34 -7.00 2.52 4.12
N LEU A 35 -7.46 1.85 3.05
CA LEU A 35 -7.86 2.52 1.81
C LEU A 35 -9.06 3.43 2.05
N ILE A 36 -10.07 2.95 2.77
CA ILE A 36 -11.27 3.74 3.11
C ILE A 36 -10.88 5.02 3.87
N SER A 37 -10.00 4.91 4.86
CA SER A 37 -9.55 6.06 5.66
C SER A 37 -8.80 7.07 4.81
N PHE A 38 -7.89 6.60 3.95
CA PHE A 38 -7.14 7.44 3.02
C PHE A 38 -8.06 8.17 2.03
N LEU A 39 -9.01 7.46 1.42
CA LEU A 39 -9.94 8.05 0.45
C LEU A 39 -10.84 9.10 1.12
N ASN A 40 -11.41 8.80 2.29
CA ASN A 40 -12.21 9.78 3.04
C ASN A 40 -11.39 11.04 3.36
N ALA A 41 -10.12 10.90 3.75
CA ALA A 41 -9.25 12.03 4.06
C ALA A 41 -8.88 12.86 2.81
N VAL A 42 -8.54 12.22 1.69
CA VAL A 42 -8.13 12.90 0.46
C VAL A 42 -9.32 13.55 -0.27
N LEU A 43 -10.48 12.91 -0.24
CA LEU A 43 -11.70 13.42 -0.87
C LEU A 43 -12.48 14.39 0.02
N GLY A 44 -12.10 14.51 1.30
CA GLY A 44 -12.77 15.38 2.26
C GLY A 44 -14.18 14.90 2.64
N TYR A 45 -14.44 13.59 2.53
CA TYR A 45 -15.75 13.04 2.87
C TYR A 45 -15.91 12.89 4.39
N THR A 46 -16.89 13.60 4.92
CA THR A 46 -17.25 13.60 6.35
C THR A 46 -18.70 13.19 6.55
N ASP A 47 -19.06 12.87 7.79
CA ASP A 47 -20.43 12.58 8.21
C ASP A 47 -21.14 11.54 7.32
N ASN A 48 -22.19 11.96 6.62
CA ASN A 48 -23.03 11.09 5.80
C ASN A 48 -22.39 10.70 4.46
N ASP A 49 -21.37 11.42 4.01
CA ASP A 49 -20.69 11.17 2.72
C ASP A 49 -19.53 10.18 2.85
N ARG A 50 -19.26 9.69 4.07
CA ARG A 50 -18.14 8.78 4.33
C ARG A 50 -18.31 7.48 3.56
N ILE A 51 -17.23 7.08 2.89
CA ILE A 51 -17.06 5.74 2.36
C ILE A 51 -17.00 4.77 3.54
N ILE A 52 -17.87 3.76 3.53
CA ILE A 52 -17.93 2.70 4.56
C ILE A 52 -17.48 1.32 4.04
N SER A 53 -17.41 1.14 2.73
CA SER A 53 -17.05 -0.12 2.09
C SER A 53 -16.39 0.14 0.75
N VAL A 54 -15.40 -0.68 0.41
CA VAL A 54 -14.72 -0.69 -0.88
C VAL A 54 -14.51 -2.13 -1.32
N ILE A 55 -14.60 -2.37 -2.62
CA ILE A 55 -14.22 -3.64 -3.22
C ILE A 55 -13.00 -3.36 -4.10
N ILE A 56 -11.87 -3.98 -3.74
CA ILE A 56 -10.65 -3.90 -4.55
C ILE A 56 -10.82 -4.89 -5.70
N LEU A 57 -11.40 -4.41 -6.79
CA LEU A 57 -11.32 -5.08 -8.07
C LEU A 57 -9.85 -4.98 -8.48
N ASN A 58 -9.12 -6.09 -8.52
CA ASN A 58 -7.71 -6.10 -8.89
C ASN A 58 -7.57 -6.39 -10.40
N PRO A 59 -7.64 -5.39 -11.30
CA PRO A 59 -7.12 -5.58 -12.64
C PRO A 59 -5.60 -5.46 -12.49
N ASN A 60 -4.91 -6.57 -12.23
CA ASN A 60 -3.50 -6.59 -12.55
C ASN A 60 -3.42 -6.27 -14.05
N ILE A 61 -3.23 -4.99 -14.40
CA ILE A 61 -2.47 -4.65 -15.59
C ILE A 61 -1.07 -5.10 -15.19
N GLU A 62 -0.84 -6.40 -15.24
CA GLU A 62 0.49 -6.93 -15.49
C GLU A 62 1.00 -6.02 -16.58
N LYS A 63 2.11 -5.32 -16.30
CA LYS A 63 2.88 -4.75 -17.40
C LYS A 63 3.00 -5.92 -18.37
N LYS A 64 2.33 -5.84 -19.52
CA LYS A 64 2.85 -6.52 -20.69
C LYS A 64 4.25 -5.97 -20.76
N SER A 65 5.22 -6.73 -20.25
CA SER A 65 6.56 -6.71 -20.77
C SER A 65 6.32 -6.93 -22.24
N ILE A 66 6.29 -5.82 -22.97
CA ILE A 66 6.63 -5.85 -24.37
C ILE A 66 8.07 -6.34 -24.28
N ASP A 67 8.25 -7.65 -24.48
CA ASP A 67 9.54 -8.21 -24.80
C ASP A 67 9.93 -7.54 -26.12
N ASP A 68 10.47 -6.32 -26.00
CA ASP A 68 11.24 -5.71 -27.05
C ASP A 68 12.63 -6.34 -26.98
N LYS A 69 12.83 -7.26 -27.92
CA LYS A 69 14.04 -7.96 -28.36
C LYS A 69 14.41 -9.30 -27.73
#